data_AF-A0A7K1JDW2-F1
#
_entry.id   AF-A0A7K1JDW2-F1
#
_cell.length_a   1.000
_cell.length_b   1.000
_cell.length_c   1.000
_cell.angle_alpha   90.00
_cell.angle_beta   90.00
_cell.angle_gamma   90.00
#
_symmetry.space_group_name_H-M   'P 1'
#
loop_
_entity.id
_entity.type
_entity.pdbx_description
1 polymer ?
#
loop_
_entity_poly.entity_id
_entity_poly.type
_entity_poly.pdbx_seq_one_letter_code
_entity_poly.pdbx_strand_id
1 'polypeptide(L)' 'MRRQGLSDHDLPAATTLYEGGSSLSEIGDRFGISHSAVRRALIAHGVVMRPEGGSRPRK' A
#
# COMPACT_ATOMS: atom_id res chain seq x y z
N MET A 1 -19.15 7.48 6.82
CA MET A 1 -18.63 7.69 5.45
C MET A 1 -17.70 6.53 5.11
N ARG A 2 -17.92 5.86 3.97
CA ARG A 2 -17.03 4.77 3.53
C ARG A 2 -15.75 5.42 3.02
N ARG A 3 -14.66 5.31 3.80
CA ARG A 3 -13.28 5.54 3.34
C ARG A 3 -13.04 4.64 2.14
N GLN A 4 -13.30 5.16 0.95
CA GLN A 4 -12.92 4.49 -0.29
C GLN A 4 -11.41 4.34 -0.19
N GLY A 5 -10.95 3.09 -0.12
CA GLY A 5 -9.52 2.79 -0.16
C GLY A 5 -8.92 3.48 -1.37
N LEU A 6 -7.68 3.96 -1.20
CA LEU A 6 -6.79 4.53 -2.20
C LEU A 6 -7.48 4.76 -3.55
N SER A 7 -7.93 6.00 -3.79
CA SER A 7 -8.67 6.32 -5.01
C SER A 7 -7.79 6.05 -6.24
N ASP A 8 -8.40 5.79 -7.40
CA ASP A 8 -7.67 5.50 -8.64
C ASP A 8 -6.64 6.59 -8.99
N HIS A 9 -6.91 7.83 -8.58
CA HIS A 9 -5.99 8.96 -8.71
C HIS A 9 -4.73 8.88 -7.83
N ASP A 10 -4.84 8.28 -6.64
CA ASP A 10 -3.74 8.14 -5.68
C ASP A 10 -2.93 6.86 -5.89
N LEU A 11 -3.48 5.93 -6.66
CA LEU A 11 -2.87 4.63 -6.94
C LEU A 11 -1.56 4.72 -7.74
N PRO A 12 -1.43 5.55 -8.78
CA PRO A 12 -0.14 5.79 -9.43
C PRO A 12 0.91 6.28 -8.45
N ALA A 13 0.55 7.22 -7.57
CA ALA A 13 1.47 7.78 -6.59
C ALA A 13 1.89 6.73 -5.54
N ALA A 14 0.96 5.91 -5.06
CA ALA A 14 1.27 4.78 -4.17
C ALA A 14 2.17 3.73 -4.84
N THR A 15 1.94 3.43 -6.12
CA THR A 15 2.76 2.52 -6.90
C THR A 15 4.17 3.07 -7.09
N THR A 16 4.32 4.36 -7.44
CA THR A 16 5.64 5.00 -7.57
C THR A 16 6.41 4.99 -6.25
N LEU A 17 5.74 5.21 -5.12
CA LEU A 17 6.38 5.11 -3.80
C LEU A 17 6.81 3.68 -3.48
N TYR A 18 5.97 2.69 -3.78
CA TYR A 18 6.28 1.27 -3.58
C TYR A 18 7.48 0.82 -4.45
N GLU A 19 7.47 1.19 -5.73
CA GLU A 19 8.58 0.94 -6.67
C GLU A 19 9.86 1.68 -6.24
N GLY A 20 9.71 2.87 -5.66
CA GLY A 20 10.79 3.67 -5.06
C GLY A 20 11.34 3.10 -3.74
N GLY A 21 10.79 2.00 -3.23
CA GLY A 21 11.25 1.33 -2.02
C GLY A 21 10.57 1.75 -0.73
N SER A 22 9.53 2.59 -0.79
CA SER A 22 8.72 2.92 0.39
C SER A 22 7.92 1.70 0.85
N SER A 23 7.83 1.52 2.17
CA SER A 23 7.04 0.44 2.75
C SER A 23 5.55 0.73 2.68
N LEU A 24 4.71 -0.32 2.61
CA LEU A 24 3.24 -0.18 2.60
C LEU A 24 2.69 0.61 3.80
N SER A 25 3.39 0.59 4.95
CA SER A 25 3.07 1.43 6.11
C SER A 25 3.35 2.91 5.89
N GLU A 26 4.45 3.28 5.23
CA GLU A 26 4.76 4.69 4.93
C GLU A 26 3.80 5.25 3.87
N ILE A 27 3.48 4.43 2.87
CA ILE A 27 2.47 4.76 1.87
C ILE A 27 1.13 4.99 2.58
N GLY A 28 0.72 4.07 3.47
CA GLY A 28 -0.51 4.22 4.24
C GLY A 28 -0.57 5.51 5.06
N ASP A 29 0.52 5.83 5.77
CA ASP A 29 0.63 7.05 6.57
C ASP A 29 0.47 8.31 5.69
N ARG A 30 1.16 8.34 4.55
CA ARG A 30 1.09 9.45 3.59
C ARG A 30 -0.31 9.67 3.00
N PHE A 31 -1.05 8.59 2.73
CA PHE A 31 -2.40 8.65 2.19
C PHE A 31 -3.49 8.66 3.28
N GLY A 32 -3.11 8.64 4.58
CA GLY A 32 -4.06 8.59 5.69
C GLY A 32 -4.90 7.30 5.74
N ILE A 33 -4.41 6.21 5.14
CA ILE A 33 -5.10 4.91 5.10
C ILE A 33 -4.27 3.82 5.76
N SER A 34 -4.95 2.79 6.26
CA SER A 34 -4.27 1.65 6.88
C SER A 34 -3.39 0.92 5.85
N HIS A 35 -2.20 0.44 6.25
CA HIS A 35 -1.34 -0.43 5.43
C HIS A 35 -2.18 -1.56 4.77
N SER A 36 -3.04 -2.25 5.52
CA SER A 36 -3.89 -3.31 4.96
C SER A 36 -4.81 -2.84 3.81
N ALA A 37 -5.22 -1.56 3.80
CA ALA A 37 -5.98 -0.96 2.71
C ALA A 37 -5.11 -0.68 1.48
N VAL A 38 -3.91 -0.12 1.68
CA VAL A 38 -2.89 0.06 0.62
C VAL A 38 -2.59 -1.28 -0.03
N ARG A 39 -2.32 -2.31 0.79
CA ARG A 39 -2.04 -3.68 0.34
C ARG A 39 -3.16 -4.22 -0.54
N ARG A 40 -4.42 -4.07 -0.12
CA ARG A 40 -5.59 -4.52 -0.88
C ARG A 40 -5.75 -3.76 -2.19
N ALA A 41 -5.52 -2.45 -2.19
CA ALA A 41 -5.61 -1.62 -3.39
C ALA A 41 -4.53 -2.02 -4.41
N LEU A 42 -3.28 -2.17 -3.97
CA LEU A 42 -2.18 -2.60 -4.84
C LEU A 42 -2.43 -4.00 -5.44
N ILE A 43 -2.90 -4.98 -4.64
CA ILE A 43 -3.29 -6.30 -5.18
C ILE A 43 -4.43 -6.19 -6.18
N ALA A 44 -5.47 -5.43 -5.86
CA ALA A 44 -6.64 -5.29 -6.72
C ALA A 44 -6.28 -4.68 -8.08
N HIS A 45 -5.23 -3.87 -8.13
CA HIS A 45 -4.68 -3.29 -9.37
C HIS A 45 -3.60 -4.15 -10.04
N GLY A 46 -3.31 -5.35 -9.54
CA GLY A 46 -2.35 -6.26 -10.17
C GLY A 46 -0.89 -5.91 -9.90
N VAL A 47 -0.60 -5.05 -8.92
CA VAL A 47 0.78 -4.84 -8.45
C VAL A 47 1.23 -6.14 -7.79
N VAL A 48 2.20 -6.80 -8.43
CA VAL A 48 2.82 -8.00 -7.89
C VAL A 48 3.57 -7.59 -6.65
N MET A 49 3.03 -7.92 -5.48
CA MET A 49 3.74 -7.71 -4.24
C MET A 49 5.07 -8.43 -4.34
N ARG A 50 6.16 -7.67 -4.19
CA ARG A 50 7.47 -8.24 -3.94
C ARG A 50 7.28 -9.24 -2.80
N PRO A 51 7.76 -10.48 -2.90
CA PRO A 51 7.67 -11.43 -1.79
C PRO A 51 8.46 -10.81 -0.65
N GLU A 52 7.78 -10.07 0.23
CA GLU A 52 8.33 -9.61 1.49
C GLU A 52 8.62 -10.89 2.26
N GLY A 53 9.87 -11.32 2.17
CA GLY A 53 10.40 -12.41 2.95
C GLY A 53 10.11 -12.14 4.42
N GLY A 54 9.30 -13.02 4.99
CA GLY A 54 9.18 -13.19 6.43
C GLY A 54 8.38 -12.09 7.12
N SER A 55 7.26 -12.49 7.69
CA SER A 55 6.85 -12.13 9.04
C SER A 55 7.90 -11.32 9.80
N ARG A 56 7.72 -10.01 9.93
CA ARG A 56 8.25 -9.32 11.11
C ARG A 56 7.24 -9.58 12.22
N PRO A 57 7.53 -10.44 13.22
CA PRO A 57 6.68 -10.54 14.39
C PRO A 57 6.72 -9.17 15.05
N ARG A 58 5.58 -8.53 15.24
CA ARG A 58 5.53 -7.32 16.04
C ARG A 58 5.60 -7.73 17.50
N LYS A 59 6.71 -7.31 18.12
CA LYS A 59 6.95 -7.15 19.56
C LYS A 59 5.85 -6.32 20.22
#